data_AF-A0A7Y2G4C6-F1
#
_entry.id   AF-A0A7Y2G4C6-F1
#
_cell.length_a   1.000
_cell.length_b   1.000
_cell.length_c   1.000
_cell.angle_alpha   90.00
_cell.angle_beta   90.00
_cell.angle_gamma   90.00
#
_symmetry.space_group_name_H-M   'P 1'
#
loop_
_entity.id
_entity.type
_entity.pdbx_description
1 polymer ?
#
loop_
_entity_poly.entity_id
_entity_poly.type
_entity_poly.pdbx_seq_one_letter_code
_entity_poly.pdbx_strand_id
1 'polypeptide(L)'
;MTYLEIGPLVAALALVTFMAVTAAKPSRMIKSAWVFPAGLSAAFLAFSLWTVMKEGLLGFWPGHSETLWGNQVWFDLLLAIGIGYSFVAPRAKALGMNLYLWMVLILSSGCIGLLAMVSRYLFLKEKAAG
;
A
#
# COMPACT_ATOMS: atom_id res chain seq x y z
N MET A 1 12.93 11.91 -21.20
CA MET A 1 12.06 11.94 -20.01
C MET A 1 12.82 11.39 -18.82
N THR A 2 12.73 12.04 -17.67
CA THR A 2 13.37 11.60 -16.42
C THR A 2 12.52 10.53 -15.73
N TYR A 3 13.08 9.84 -14.73
CA TYR A 3 12.30 8.91 -13.90
C TYR A 3 11.10 9.61 -13.22
N LEU A 4 11.25 10.89 -12.85
CA LEU A 4 10.19 11.68 -12.21
C LEU A 4 8.98 11.90 -13.13
N GLU A 5 9.18 11.84 -14.44
CA GLU A 5 8.11 11.96 -15.45
C GLU A 5 7.52 10.59 -15.82
N ILE A 6 8.36 9.57 -15.96
CA ILE A 6 7.94 8.24 -16.43
C ILE A 6 7.33 7.40 -15.30
N GLY A 7 7.87 7.50 -14.08
CA GLY A 7 7.47 6.70 -12.92
C GLY A 7 5.96 6.76 -12.64
N PRO A 8 5.35 7.96 -12.55
CA PRO A 8 3.90 8.09 -12.35
C PRO A 8 3.07 7.46 -13.47
N LEU A 9 3.50 7.59 -14.74
CA LEU A 9 2.80 7.00 -15.88
C LEU A 9 2.82 5.47 -15.83
N VAL A 10 3.97 4.88 -15.50
CA VAL A 10 4.12 3.43 -15.32
C VAL A 10 3.24 2.95 -14.16
N ALA A 11 3.23 3.67 -13.03
CA ALA A 11 2.39 3.32 -11.89
C ALA A 11 0.89 3.39 -12.22
N ALA A 12 0.45 4.42 -12.95
CA ALA A 12 -0.93 4.56 -13.41
C ALA A 12 -1.33 3.40 -14.35
N LEU A 13 -0.46 3.06 -15.32
CA LEU A 13 -0.70 1.93 -16.22
C LEU A 13 -0.78 0.59 -15.47
N ALA A 14 0.09 0.38 -14.48
CA ALA A 14 0.07 -0.81 -13.63
C ALA A 14 -1.23 -0.90 -12.81
N LEU A 15 -1.72 0.21 -12.26
CA LEU A 15 -2.98 0.27 -11.54
C LEU A 15 -4.18 -0.05 -12.44
N VAL A 16 -4.26 0.60 -13.61
CA VAL A 16 -5.33 0.34 -14.58
C VAL A 16 -5.34 -1.12 -15.01
N THR A 17 -4.16 -1.68 -15.29
CA THR A 17 -3.99 -3.09 -15.65
C THR A 17 -4.44 -4.00 -14.52
N PHE A 18 -4.03 -3.72 -13.28
CA PHE A 18 -4.45 -4.47 -12.10
C PHE A 18 -5.98 -4.45 -11.95
N MET A 19 -6.60 -3.27 -12.04
CA MET A 19 -8.06 -3.13 -11.96
C MET A 19 -8.77 -3.91 -13.07
N ALA A 20 -8.34 -3.77 -14.32
CA ALA A 20 -8.92 -4.48 -15.45
C ALA A 20 -8.81 -6.02 -15.28
N VAL A 21 -7.65 -6.51 -14.85
CA VAL A 21 -7.44 -7.95 -14.61
C VAL A 21 -8.30 -8.45 -13.45
N THR A 22 -8.41 -7.70 -12.36
CA THR A 22 -9.26 -8.10 -11.22
C THR A 22 -10.74 -8.06 -11.54
N ALA A 23 -11.19 -7.12 -12.36
CA ALA A 23 -12.58 -7.04 -12.82
C ALA A 23 -12.95 -8.16 -13.80
N ALA A 24 -12.02 -8.55 -14.68
CA ALA A 24 -12.28 -9.57 -15.70
C ALA A 24 -12.18 -11.02 -15.17
N LYS A 25 -11.43 -11.25 -14.09
CA LYS A 25 -11.24 -12.61 -13.55
C LYS A 25 -12.44 -13.04 -12.70
N PRO A 26 -12.93 -14.29 -12.85
CA PRO A 26 -13.97 -14.81 -11.98
C PRO A 26 -13.52 -14.84 -10.52
N SER A 27 -14.42 -14.52 -9.60
CA SER A 27 -14.16 -14.54 -8.15
C SER A 27 -13.92 -15.97 -7.69
N ARG A 28 -12.65 -16.38 -7.69
CA ARG A 28 -12.18 -17.65 -7.15
C ARG A 28 -11.14 -17.36 -6.07
N MET A 29 -11.08 -18.24 -5.07
CA MET A 29 -10.03 -18.17 -4.06
C MET A 29 -8.67 -18.37 -4.74
N ILE A 30 -7.84 -17.32 -4.72
CA ILE A 30 -6.48 -17.37 -5.24
C ILE A 30 -5.58 -17.91 -4.13
N LYS A 31 -4.95 -19.06 -4.35
CA LYS A 31 -3.93 -19.60 -3.46
C LYS A 31 -2.77 -18.61 -3.34
N SER A 32 -2.24 -18.44 -2.13
CA SER A 32 -1.10 -17.56 -1.85
C SER A 32 -1.33 -16.10 -2.27
N ALA A 33 -2.59 -15.62 -2.20
CA ALA A 33 -2.94 -14.22 -2.52
C ALA A 33 -2.17 -13.19 -1.68
N TRP A 34 -1.63 -13.60 -0.52
CA TRP A 34 -0.80 -12.78 0.36
C TRP A 34 0.56 -12.39 -0.23
N VAL A 35 1.08 -13.15 -1.21
CA VAL A 35 2.41 -12.92 -1.81
C VAL A 35 2.45 -11.60 -2.58
N PHE A 36 1.38 -11.27 -3.29
CA PHE A 36 1.31 -10.05 -4.09
C PHE A 36 1.48 -8.76 -3.25
N PRO A 37 0.67 -8.51 -2.20
CA PRO A 37 0.86 -7.34 -1.35
C PRO A 37 2.17 -7.40 -0.55
N ALA A 38 2.71 -8.59 -0.21
CA ALA A 38 4.04 -8.69 0.39
C ALA A 38 5.14 -8.19 -0.57
N GLY A 39 5.09 -8.62 -1.83
CA GLY A 39 6.02 -8.19 -2.87
C GLY A 39 5.96 -6.68 -3.11
N LEU A 40 4.77 -6.10 -3.20
CA LEU A 40 4.59 -4.65 -3.33
C LEU A 40 5.11 -3.90 -2.10
N SER A 41 4.83 -4.41 -0.89
CA SER A 41 5.35 -3.82 0.35
C SER A 41 6.87 -3.80 0.37
N ALA A 42 7.51 -4.91 -0.01
CA ALA A 42 8.97 -5.02 -0.03
C ALA A 42 9.60 -4.14 -1.12
N ALA A 43 9.04 -4.15 -2.33
CA ALA A 43 9.50 -3.32 -3.44
C ALA A 43 9.38 -1.82 -3.11
N PHE A 44 8.25 -1.40 -2.54
CA PHE A 44 8.06 0.00 -2.17
C PHE A 44 8.92 0.41 -0.98
N LEU A 45 9.13 -0.47 0.01
CA LEU A 45 10.10 -0.22 1.08
C LEU A 45 11.52 -0.01 0.52
N ALA A 46 11.97 -0.86 -0.40
CA ALA A 46 13.29 -0.71 -1.01
C ALA A 46 13.43 0.62 -1.75
N PHE A 47 12.39 1.02 -2.51
CA PHE A 47 12.35 2.32 -3.16
C PHE A 47 12.36 3.47 -2.15
N SER A 48 11.53 3.42 -1.10
CA SER A 48 11.49 4.45 -0.06
C SER A 48 12.81 4.58 0.69
N LEU A 49 13.50 3.49 0.99
CA LEU A 49 14.84 3.53 1.60
C LEU A 49 15.84 4.23 0.66
N TRP A 50 15.81 3.90 -0.64
CA TRP A 50 16.62 4.60 -1.63
C TRP A 50 16.31 6.10 -1.66
N THR A 51 15.05 6.49 -1.70
CA THR A 51 14.64 7.91 -1.68
C THR A 51 15.15 8.61 -0.43
N VAL A 52 14.99 8.01 0.76
CA VAL A 52 15.51 8.57 2.02
C VAL A 52 17.03 8.74 1.99
N MET A 53 17.77 7.78 1.40
CA MET A 53 19.22 7.90 1.24
C MET A 53 19.65 9.04 0.31
N LYS A 54 18.79 9.44 -0.64
CA LYS A 54 19.09 10.49 -1.63
C LYS A 54 18.56 11.86 -1.26
N GLU A 55 17.39 11.92 -0.64
CA GLU A 55 16.60 13.14 -0.44
C GLU A 55 16.34 13.43 1.06
N GLY A 56 16.76 12.53 1.95
CA GLY A 56 16.56 12.64 3.39
C GLY A 56 15.23 12.08 3.87
N LEU A 57 15.12 11.91 5.20
CA LEU A 57 13.95 11.27 5.83
C LEU A 57 12.66 12.08 5.70
N LEU A 58 12.77 13.41 5.64
CA LEU A 58 11.64 14.33 5.67
C LEU A 58 11.36 15.00 4.31
N GLY A 59 11.95 14.50 3.21
CA GLY A 59 11.77 15.08 1.87
C GLY A 59 10.31 15.08 1.38
N PHE A 60 9.46 14.20 1.93
CA PHE A 60 8.04 14.16 1.60
C PHE A 60 7.25 15.37 2.13
N TRP A 61 7.71 16.02 3.21
CA TRP A 61 6.94 17.09 3.87
C TRP A 61 6.89 18.38 3.05
N PRO A 62 8.03 18.92 2.56
CA PRO A 62 8.01 20.03 1.60
C PRO A 62 7.17 19.68 0.37
N GLY A 63 7.34 18.47 -0.18
CA GLY A 63 6.67 18.03 -1.41
C GLY A 63 5.14 18.15 -1.41
N HIS A 64 4.47 17.96 -0.27
CA HIS A 64 3.03 18.13 -0.17
C HIS A 64 2.57 19.50 0.37
N SER A 65 3.49 20.38 0.76
CA SER A 65 3.15 21.67 1.40
C SER A 65 3.39 22.89 0.50
N GLU A 66 4.13 22.73 -0.59
CA GLU A 66 4.50 23.85 -1.49
C GLU A 66 3.38 24.27 -2.44
N THR A 67 2.45 23.38 -2.77
CA THR A 67 1.37 23.66 -3.73
C THR A 67 0.04 23.06 -3.30
N LEU A 68 -1.06 23.57 -3.86
CA LEU A 68 -2.40 23.00 -3.66
C LEU A 68 -2.50 21.59 -4.26
N TRP A 69 -1.83 21.33 -5.39
CA TRP A 69 -1.75 19.98 -5.97
C TRP A 69 -1.02 19.01 -5.04
N GLY A 70 0.09 19.43 -4.43
CA GLY A 70 0.80 18.63 -3.43
C GLY A 70 -0.08 18.27 -2.23
N ASN A 71 -0.85 19.25 -1.71
CA ASN A 71 -1.81 19.00 -0.63
C ASN A 71 -2.91 18.02 -1.05
N GLN A 72 -3.48 18.21 -2.24
CA GLN A 72 -4.56 17.35 -2.73
C GLN A 72 -4.09 15.90 -2.88
N VAL A 73 -2.89 15.66 -3.45
CA VAL A 73 -2.30 14.32 -3.55
C VAL A 73 -2.06 13.70 -2.17
N TRP A 74 -1.63 14.50 -1.19
CA TRP A 74 -1.44 14.04 0.18
C TRP A 74 -2.76 13.65 0.85
N PHE A 75 -3.83 14.42 0.67
CA PHE A 75 -5.16 14.06 1.16
C PHE A 75 -5.67 12.78 0.52
N ASP A 76 -5.51 12.61 -0.80
CA ASP A 76 -5.86 11.38 -1.50
C ASP A 76 -5.13 10.16 -0.91
N LEU A 77 -3.85 10.30 -0.58
CA LEU A 77 -3.07 9.23 0.05
C LEU A 77 -3.61 8.87 1.44
N LEU A 78 -3.91 9.86 2.28
CA LEU A 78 -4.49 9.63 3.61
C LEU A 78 -5.88 8.97 3.52
N LEU A 79 -6.72 9.41 2.59
CA LEU A 79 -8.03 8.84 2.32
C LEU A 79 -7.91 7.39 1.82
N ALA A 80 -6.99 7.12 0.89
CA ALA A 80 -6.74 5.76 0.38
C ALA A 80 -6.30 4.81 1.51
N ILE A 81 -5.41 5.26 2.40
CA ILE A 81 -5.02 4.51 3.60
C ILE A 81 -6.24 4.26 4.50
N GLY A 82 -7.03 5.29 4.78
CA GLY A 82 -8.23 5.19 5.62
C GLY A 82 -9.25 4.20 5.06
N ILE A 83 -9.52 4.27 3.76
CA ILE A 83 -10.40 3.33 3.05
C ILE A 83 -9.86 1.91 3.18
N GLY A 84 -8.60 1.67 2.79
CA GLY A 84 -7.99 0.34 2.86
C GLY A 84 -7.98 -0.23 4.27
N TYR A 85 -7.63 0.59 5.27
CA TYR A 85 -7.66 0.22 6.68
C TYR A 85 -9.08 -0.15 7.14
N SER A 86 -10.10 0.64 6.78
CA SER A 86 -11.50 0.37 7.16
C SER A 86 -12.01 -0.99 6.64
N PHE A 87 -11.54 -1.41 5.46
CA PHE A 87 -11.86 -2.73 4.92
C PHE A 87 -11.07 -3.86 5.60
N VAL A 88 -9.76 -3.70 5.81
CA VAL A 88 -8.96 -4.80 6.34
C VAL A 88 -9.09 -4.96 7.86
N ALA A 89 -9.22 -3.86 8.62
CA ALA A 89 -9.09 -3.88 10.08
C ALA A 89 -10.13 -4.76 10.81
N PRO A 90 -11.44 -4.70 10.51
CA PRO A 90 -12.42 -5.58 11.16
C PRO A 90 -12.14 -7.07 10.90
N ARG A 91 -11.69 -7.39 9.68
CA ARG A 91 -11.40 -8.76 9.23
C ARG A 91 -10.10 -9.29 9.82
N ALA A 92 -9.09 -8.44 9.90
CA ALA A 92 -7.81 -8.71 10.56
C ALA A 92 -8.01 -8.95 12.08
N LYS A 93 -8.85 -8.13 12.73
CA LYS A 93 -9.18 -8.29 14.15
C LYS A 93 -9.86 -9.62 14.44
N ALA A 94 -10.76 -10.07 13.56
CA ALA A 94 -11.42 -11.38 13.68
C ALA A 94 -10.43 -12.56 13.61
N LEU A 95 -9.25 -12.36 12.99
CA LEU A 95 -8.16 -13.34 12.95
C LEU A 95 -7.10 -13.12 14.06
N GLY A 96 -7.41 -12.32 15.08
CA GLY A 96 -6.54 -12.09 16.23
C GLY A 96 -5.35 -11.16 15.97
N MET A 97 -5.35 -10.39 14.87
CA MET A 97 -4.27 -9.42 14.62
C MET A 97 -4.35 -8.24 15.60
N ASN A 98 -3.20 -7.84 16.18
CA ASN A 98 -3.10 -6.65 17.04
C ASN A 98 -3.15 -5.37 16.20
N LEU A 99 -4.30 -4.70 16.18
CA LEU A 99 -4.50 -3.51 15.36
C LEU A 99 -3.62 -2.33 15.75
N TYR A 100 -3.29 -2.15 17.03
CA TYR A 100 -2.46 -1.02 17.46
C TYR A 100 -1.04 -1.10 16.89
N LEU A 101 -0.46 -2.30 16.86
CA LEU A 101 0.85 -2.52 16.23
C LEU A 101 0.81 -2.16 14.74
N TRP A 102 -0.24 -2.58 14.04
CA TRP A 102 -0.41 -2.26 12.62
C TRP A 102 -0.67 -0.78 12.38
N MET A 103 -1.42 -0.10 13.26
CA MET A 103 -1.61 1.35 13.18
C MET A 103 -0.28 2.08 13.28
N VAL A 104 0.60 1.70 14.23
CA VAL A 104 1.94 2.31 14.35
C VAL A 104 2.73 2.12 13.05
N LEU A 105 2.76 0.90 12.51
CA LEU A 105 3.47 0.62 11.25
C LEU A 105 2.91 1.42 10.07
N ILE A 106 1.58 1.52 9.93
CA ILE A 106 0.93 2.26 8.86
C ILE A 106 1.20 3.76 8.98
N LEU A 107 1.08 4.32 10.19
CA LEU A 107 1.32 5.75 10.40
C LEU A 107 2.79 6.12 10.20
N SER A 108 3.72 5.21 10.50
CA SER A 108 5.15 5.44 10.30
C SER A 108 5.65 5.20 8.87
N SER A 109 4.91 4.45 8.05
CA SER A 109 5.41 4.00 6.73
C SER A 109 4.39 4.09 5.58
N GLY A 110 3.21 4.64 5.83
CA GLY A 110 2.14 4.79 4.85
C GLY A 110 1.66 3.45 4.28
N CYS A 111 1.61 3.37 2.95
CA CYS A 111 1.10 2.18 2.27
C CYS A 111 2.02 0.95 2.38
N ILE A 112 3.30 1.10 2.77
CA ILE A 112 4.18 -0.04 3.08
C ILE A 112 3.56 -0.87 4.22
N GLY A 113 3.27 -0.23 5.35
CA GLY A 113 2.64 -0.88 6.50
C GLY A 113 1.25 -1.43 6.17
N LEU A 114 0.46 -0.74 5.34
CA LEU A 114 -0.87 -1.20 4.96
C LEU A 114 -0.80 -2.45 4.06
N LEU A 115 0.10 -2.47 3.09
CA LEU A 115 0.33 -3.64 2.23
C LEU A 115 0.84 -4.84 3.06
N ALA A 116 1.75 -4.61 4.00
CA ALA A 116 2.21 -5.64 4.93
C ALA A 116 1.05 -6.19 5.80
N MET A 117 0.17 -5.32 6.30
CA MET A 117 -1.02 -5.72 7.06
C MET A 117 -1.97 -6.57 6.21
N VAL A 118 -2.26 -6.13 4.97
CA VAL A 118 -3.13 -6.86 4.03
C VAL A 118 -2.53 -8.23 3.70
N SER A 119 -1.23 -8.30 3.46
CA SER A 119 -0.52 -9.57 3.24
C SER A 119 -0.68 -10.51 4.44
N ARG A 120 -0.42 -10.02 5.66
CA ARG A 120 -0.56 -10.83 6.87
C ARG A 120 -1.99 -11.33 7.07
N TYR A 121 -2.97 -10.46 6.84
CA TYR A 121 -4.40 -10.83 6.89
C TYR A 121 -4.71 -11.96 5.89
N LEU A 122 -4.30 -11.82 4.63
CA LEU A 122 -4.55 -12.84 3.60
C LEU A 122 -3.88 -14.18 3.94
N PHE A 123 -2.66 -14.14 4.47
CA PHE A 123 -1.94 -15.35 4.90
C PHE A 123 -2.69 -16.07 6.02
N LEU A 124 -3.14 -15.34 7.05
CA LEU A 124 -3.89 -15.93 8.17
C LEU A 124 -5.25 -16.45 7.72
N LYS A 125 -5.93 -15.73 6.81
CA LYS A 125 -7.21 -16.15 6.23
C LYS A 125 -7.06 -17.46 5.46
N GLU A 126 -6.03 -17.59 4.63
CA GLU A 126 -5.74 -18.82 3.87
C GLU A 126 -5.42 -19.97 4.83
N LYS A 127 -4.58 -19.73 5.85
CA LYS A 127 -4.24 -20.73 6.87
C LYS A 127 -5.46 -21.20 7.67
N ALA A 128 -6.43 -20.33 7.94
CA ALA A 128 -7.65 -20.69 8.67
C ALA A 128 -8.69 -21.44 7.82
N ALA A 129 -8.54 -21.40 6.49
CA ALA A 129 -9.45 -22.05 5.54
C ALA A 129 -8.96 -23.44 5.08
N GLY A 130 -7.71 -23.80 5.39
CA GLY A 130 -7.13 -25.13 5.17
C GLY A 130 -7.05 -25.92 6.46
#